data_AF-A0A7K0I565-F1
#
_entry.id   AF-A0A7K0I565-F1
#
_cell.length_a   1.000
_cell.length_b   1.000
_cell.length_c   1.000
_cell.angle_alpha   90.00
_cell.angle_beta   90.00
_cell.angle_gamma   90.00
#
_symmetry.space_group_name_H-M   'P 1'
#
loop_
_entity.id
_entity.type
_entity.pdbx_description
1 polymer ?
#
loop_
_entity_poly.entity_id
_entity_poly.type
_entity_poly.pdbx_seq_one_letter_code
_entity_poly.pdbx_strand_id
1 'polypeptide(L)'
;IIGNEDCGQMSAWYVMSALGFYQVAPGIPVYTLGRPMVDRALIHVKGGIFEIVVKNNSPENKYIRTVTLNGKELETPFFSHAEMAKGGKLVFEMTNTHP
;
A
#
# COMPACT_ATOMS: atom_id res chain seq x y z
N ILE A 1 16.68 -4.74 -13.38
CA ILE A 1 16.97 -4.94 -11.93
C ILE A 1 18.29 -4.22 -11.65
N ILE A 2 18.40 -3.51 -10.52
CA ILE A 2 19.55 -2.62 -10.23
C ILE A 2 20.64 -3.27 -9.34
N GLY A 3 20.59 -4.59 -9.13
CA GLY A 3 21.47 -5.33 -8.22
C GLY A 3 21.28 -6.85 -8.33
N ASN A 4 21.62 -7.61 -7.29
CA ASN A 4 21.26 -9.04 -7.21
C ASN A 4 19.76 -9.20 -6.95
N GLU A 5 19.16 -10.29 -7.41
CA GLU A 5 17.73 -10.52 -7.25
C GLU A 5 17.38 -11.05 -5.84
N ASP A 6 18.37 -11.67 -5.18
CA ASP A 6 18.29 -12.23 -3.83
C ASP A 6 17.08 -13.15 -3.65
N CYS A 7 16.94 -14.12 -4.58
CA CYS A 7 15.98 -15.22 -4.53
C CYS A 7 14.52 -14.79 -4.27
N GLY A 8 14.09 -13.68 -4.87
CA GLY A 8 12.76 -13.12 -4.76
C GLY A 8 12.68 -11.84 -3.93
N GLN A 9 13.72 -11.47 -3.19
CA GLN A 9 13.67 -10.32 -2.28
C GLN A 9 13.43 -9.01 -3.03
N MET A 10 14.19 -8.74 -4.09
CA MET A 10 14.04 -7.50 -4.86
C MET A 10 12.70 -7.46 -5.59
N SER A 11 12.23 -8.61 -6.06
CA SER A 11 10.92 -8.75 -6.69
C SER A 11 9.79 -8.46 -5.69
N ALA A 12 9.86 -9.02 -4.49
CA ALA A 12 8.89 -8.77 -3.43
C ALA A 12 8.89 -7.30 -2.98
N TRP A 13 10.07 -6.69 -2.85
CA TRP A 13 10.21 -5.27 -2.53
C TRP A 13 9.51 -4.39 -3.57
N TYR A 14 9.69 -4.67 -4.85
CA TYR A 14 9.05 -3.93 -5.93
C TYR A 14 7.53 -4.10 -5.89
N VAL A 15 7.03 -5.33 -5.74
CA VAL A 15 5.58 -5.62 -5.68
C VAL A 15 4.92 -4.88 -4.53
N MET A 16 5.46 -4.99 -3.32
CA MET A 16 4.93 -4.28 -2.15
C MET A 16 4.93 -2.77 -2.35
N SER A 17 6.07 -2.22 -2.79
CA SER A 17 6.19 -0.77 -3.03
C SER A 17 5.21 -0.28 -4.10
N ALA A 18 5.01 -1.05 -5.18
CA ALA A 18 4.05 -0.72 -6.23
C ALA A 18 2.59 -0.73 -5.73
N LEU A 19 2.26 -1.58 -4.74
CA LEU A 19 0.96 -1.60 -4.06
C LEU A 19 0.78 -0.44 -3.07
N GLY A 20 1.84 0.33 -2.78
CA GLY A 20 1.80 1.50 -1.90
C GLY A 20 1.98 1.19 -0.42
N PHE A 21 2.60 0.07 -0.06
CA PHE A 21 2.99 -0.20 1.33
C PHE A 21 4.19 -1.12 1.43
N TYR A 22 4.84 -1.17 2.59
CA TYR A 22 5.99 -2.04 2.83
C TYR A 22 6.07 -2.51 4.28
N GLN A 23 6.61 -3.71 4.52
CA GLN A 23 6.88 -4.21 5.86
C GLN A 23 8.31 -3.86 6.29
N VAL A 24 8.47 -2.71 6.95
CA VAL A 24 9.79 -2.18 7.34
C VAL A 24 10.50 -3.04 8.38
N ALA A 25 9.76 -3.50 9.40
CA ALA A 25 10.29 -4.28 10.52
C ALA A 25 9.60 -5.65 10.59
N PRO A 26 10.19 -6.69 9.98
CA PRO A 26 9.73 -8.05 10.14
C PRO A 26 9.65 -8.42 11.63
N GLY A 27 8.49 -8.90 12.08
CA GLY A 27 8.19 -9.16 13.50
C GLY A 27 7.22 -8.16 14.13
N ILE A 28 7.09 -6.95 13.57
CA ILE A 28 6.00 -6.03 13.88
C ILE A 28 4.91 -6.23 12.81
N PRO A 29 3.68 -6.62 13.16
CA PRO A 29 2.64 -7.00 12.21
C PRO A 29 1.94 -5.77 11.62
N VAL A 30 2.71 -4.81 11.12
CA VAL A 30 2.23 -3.57 10.50
C VAL A 30 2.89 -3.36 9.14
N TYR A 31 2.15 -2.70 8.26
CA TYR A 31 2.62 -2.24 6.96
C TYR A 31 2.68 -0.73 6.97
N THR A 32 3.81 -0.17 6.59
CA THR A 32 4.03 1.26 6.43
C THR A 32 3.54 1.69 5.06
N LEU A 33 2.77 2.78 5.00
CA LEU A 33 2.25 3.33 3.75
C LEU A 33 3.36 4.00 2.94
N GLY A 34 3.29 3.83 1.64
CA GLY A 34 4.15 4.45 0.64
C GLY A 34 3.34 4.91 -0.57
N ARG A 35 4.01 5.45 -1.58
CA ARG A 35 3.34 5.89 -2.82
C ARG A 35 3.00 4.68 -3.70
N PRO A 36 1.71 4.41 -3.97
CA PRO A 36 1.33 3.35 -4.90
C PRO A 36 1.68 3.74 -6.35
N MET A 37 1.87 2.73 -7.19
CA MET A 37 2.16 2.87 -8.62
C MET A 37 1.00 2.40 -9.51
N VAL A 38 0.05 1.64 -8.95
CA VAL A 38 -1.10 1.08 -9.65
C VAL A 38 -2.38 1.80 -9.28
N ASP A 39 -3.35 1.88 -10.20
CA ASP A 39 -4.64 2.52 -9.92
C ASP A 39 -5.56 1.62 -9.09
N ARG A 40 -5.42 0.30 -9.26
CA ARG A 40 -6.22 -0.70 -8.56
C ARG A 40 -5.45 -2.01 -8.43
N ALA A 41 -5.56 -2.65 -7.27
CA ALA A 41 -5.07 -4.00 -7.04
C ALA A 41 -6.04 -4.80 -6.17
N LEU A 42 -6.05 -6.12 -6.36
CA LEU A 42 -6.85 -7.06 -5.58
C LEU A 42 -5.92 -8.11 -4.98
N ILE A 43 -5.95 -8.25 -3.66
CA ILE A 43 -5.15 -9.23 -2.92
C ILE A 43 -6.10 -10.23 -2.29
N HIS A 44 -5.94 -11.50 -2.63
CA HIS A 44 -6.71 -12.58 -2.00
C HIS A 44 -6.12 -12.89 -0.62
N VAL A 45 -6.95 -12.77 0.41
CA VAL A 45 -6.60 -12.97 1.82
C VAL A 45 -7.63 -13.90 2.47
N LYS A 46 -7.36 -14.35 3.70
CA LYS A 46 -8.24 -15.30 4.41
C LYS A 46 -9.69 -14.79 4.54
N GLY A 47 -9.88 -13.50 4.78
CA GLY A 47 -11.20 -12.86 4.90
C GLY A 47 -11.89 -12.53 3.56
N GLY A 48 -11.28 -12.84 2.42
CA GLY A 48 -11.82 -12.53 1.09
C GLY A 48 -10.84 -11.70 0.25
N ILE A 49 -11.31 -10.58 -0.30
CA ILE A 49 -10.49 -9.70 -1.13
C ILE A 49 -10.14 -8.45 -0.33
N PHE A 50 -8.85 -8.11 -0.30
CA PHE A 50 -8.36 -6.80 0.08
C PHE A 50 -8.11 -5.98 -1.19
N GLU A 51 -8.94 -4.99 -1.42
CA GLU A 51 -8.89 -4.11 -2.59
C GLU A 51 -8.11 -2.85 -2.28
N ILE A 52 -7.18 -2.49 -3.16
CA ILE A 52 -6.47 -1.22 -3.14
C ILE A 52 -7.00 -0.38 -4.30
N VAL A 53 -7.38 0.87 -4.02
CA VAL A 53 -7.82 1.84 -5.04
C VAL A 53 -7.05 3.13 -4.84
N VAL A 54 -6.52 3.68 -5.93
CA VAL A 54 -5.76 4.92 -5.92
C VAL A 54 -6.47 5.95 -6.79
N LYS A 55 -6.92 7.03 -6.16
CA LYS A 55 -7.57 8.15 -6.83
C LYS A 55 -6.53 9.18 -7.22
N ASN A 56 -6.69 9.75 -8.41
CA ASN A 56 -5.82 10.79 -8.95
C ASN A 56 -4.35 10.34 -9.10
N ASN A 57 -4.10 9.06 -9.35
CA ASN A 57 -2.74 8.57 -9.58
C ASN A 57 -2.20 9.17 -10.90
N SER A 58 -1.13 9.94 -10.81
CA SER A 58 -0.48 10.51 -11.99
C SER A 58 1.00 10.78 -11.72
N PRO A 59 1.81 11.04 -12.76
CA PRO A 59 3.19 11.48 -12.60
C PRO A 59 3.33 12.77 -11.77
N GLU A 60 2.34 13.66 -11.84
CA GLU A 60 2.29 14.94 -11.13
C GLU A 60 1.83 14.78 -9.67
N ASN A 61 0.85 13.90 -9.44
CA ASN A 61 0.28 13.65 -8.11
C ASN A 61 1.14 12.66 -7.32
N LYS A 62 2.20 13.19 -6.70
CA LYS A 62 3.24 12.39 -6.02
C LYS A 62 2.96 12.16 -4.54
N TYR A 63 2.10 12.97 -3.91
CA TYR A 63 1.86 12.94 -2.47
C TYR A 63 0.53 12.27 -2.16
N ILE A 64 0.48 11.65 -0.98
CA ILE A 64 -0.76 11.12 -0.42
C ILE A 64 -1.45 12.25 0.32
N ARG A 65 -2.67 12.57 -0.08
CA ARG A 65 -3.53 13.52 0.63
C ARG A 65 -4.19 12.86 1.82
N THR A 66 -4.85 11.73 1.58
CA THR A 66 -5.53 10.93 2.61
C THR A 66 -5.44 9.44 2.25
N VAL A 67 -5.53 8.60 3.28
CA VAL A 67 -5.71 7.16 3.12
C VAL A 67 -6.86 6.72 4.01
N THR A 68 -7.79 5.97 3.44
CA THR A 68 -8.89 5.38 4.21
C THR A 68 -8.84 3.86 4.13
N LEU A 69 -9.07 3.22 5.27
CA LEU A 69 -9.20 1.78 5.40
C LEU A 69 -10.64 1.46 5.80
N ASN A 70 -11.36 0.76 4.94
CA ASN A 70 -12.78 0.44 5.11
C ASN A 70 -13.64 1.68 5.39
N GLY A 71 -13.32 2.81 4.75
CA GLY A 71 -14.02 4.09 4.91
C GLY A 71 -13.60 4.92 6.13
N LYS A 72 -12.72 4.40 7.00
CA LYS A 72 -12.14 5.18 8.11
C LYS A 72 -10.78 5.75 7.71
N GLU A 73 -10.59 7.05 7.90
CA GLU A 73 -9.29 7.69 7.65
C GLU A 73 -8.22 7.17 8.61
N LEU A 74 -7.03 6.92 8.09
CA LEU A 74 -5.88 6.49 8.87
C LEU A 74 -5.16 7.72 9.43
N GLU A 75 -5.12 7.83 10.76
CA GLU A 75 -4.38 8.90 11.46
C GLU A 75 -2.88 8.62 11.53
N THR A 76 -2.46 7.40 11.20
CA THR A 76 -1.06 6.97 11.22
C THR A 76 -0.64 6.45 9.85
N PRO A 77 0.64 6.54 9.48
CA PRO A 77 1.12 6.03 8.19
C PRO A 77 1.27 4.50 8.18
N PHE A 78 0.44 3.79 8.94
CA PHE A 78 0.51 2.33 9.08
C PHE A 78 -0.89 1.71 9.13
N PHE A 79 -0.99 0.46 8.72
CA PHE A 79 -2.12 -0.42 9.00
C PHE A 79 -1.64 -1.80 9.44
N SER A 80 -2.44 -2.53 10.20
CA SER A 80 -2.05 -3.83 10.73
C SER A 80 -2.27 -4.97 9.74
N HIS A 81 -1.46 -6.03 9.86
CA HIS A 81 -1.68 -7.26 9.11
C HIS A 81 -3.06 -7.87 9.41
N ALA A 82 -3.53 -7.77 10.65
CA ALA A 82 -4.84 -8.28 11.05
C ALA A 82 -6.00 -7.56 10.34
N GLU A 83 -5.86 -6.27 10.02
CA GLU A 83 -6.86 -5.54 9.23
C GLU A 83 -6.84 -5.99 7.77
N MET A 84 -5.67 -6.13 7.16
CA MET A 84 -5.54 -6.63 5.79
C MET A 84 -6.07 -8.05 5.64
N ALA A 85 -5.77 -8.94 6.59
CA ALA A 85 -6.13 -10.35 6.53
C ALA A 85 -7.66 -10.59 6.56
N LYS A 86 -8.44 -9.61 7.06
CA LYS A 86 -9.91 -9.62 7.04
C LYS A 86 -10.49 -9.27 5.67
N GLY A 87 -9.66 -8.87 4.70
CA GLY A 87 -10.12 -8.27 3.45
C GLY A 87 -10.53 -6.81 3.65
N GLY A 88 -11.26 -6.27 2.68
CA GLY A 88 -11.77 -4.90 2.74
C GLY A 88 -11.16 -4.01 1.68
N LYS A 89 -11.07 -2.70 1.96
CA LYS A 89 -10.70 -1.69 0.97
C LYS A 89 -9.78 -0.62 1.54
N LEU A 90 -8.61 -0.45 0.92
CA LEU A 90 -7.66 0.63 1.16
C LEU A 90 -7.73 1.63 0.02
N VAL A 91 -8.09 2.88 0.30
CA VAL A 91 -8.22 3.93 -0.71
C VAL A 91 -7.20 5.02 -0.46
N PHE A 92 -6.36 5.27 -1.45
CA PHE A 92 -5.44 6.40 -1.50
C PHE A 92 -6.08 7.54 -2.28
N GLU A 93 -5.98 8.77 -1.77
CA GLU A 93 -6.24 9.98 -2.54
C GLU A 93 -4.92 10.70 -2.78
N MET A 94 -4.51 10.83 -4.05
CA MET A 94 -3.24 11.44 -4.42
C MET A 94 -3.40 12.93 -4.72
N THR A 95 -2.34 13.71 -4.53
CA THR A 95 -2.26 15.15 -4.79
C THR A 95 -0.86 15.56 -5.25
N ASN A 96 -0.76 16.70 -5.94
CA ASN A 96 0.52 17.31 -6.34
C ASN A 96 1.06 18.31 -5.30
N THR A 97 0.26 18.65 -4.28
CA THR A 97 0.65 19.54 -3.18
C THR A 97 1.18 18.72 -2.01
N HIS A 98 2.34 19.10 -1.49
CA HIS A 98 2.85 18.49 -0.26
C HIS A 98 1.90 18.83 0.91
N PRO A 99 1.36 17.83 1.63
CA PRO A 99 0.52 18.05 2.81
C PRO A 99 1.32 18.57 4.03
#